data_AF-A0A679FB28-F1
#
_entry.id   AF-A0A679FB28-F1
#
_cell.length_a   1.000
_cell.length_b   1.000
_cell.length_c   1.000
_cell.angle_alpha   90.00
_cell.angle_beta   90.00
_cell.angle_gamma   90.00
#
_symmetry.space_group_name_H-M   'P 1'
#
loop_
_entity.id
_entity.type
_entity.pdbx_description
1 polymer ?
#
loop_
_entity_poly.entity_id
_entity_poly.type
_entity_poly.pdbx_seq_one_letter_code
_entity_poly.pdbx_strand_id
1 'polypeptide(L)'
;MSSSPAERRDARALLREERAFAAVEFALVLPLVLVIYLGLAELALGQRASQKLDLVAHTLSDLAAQQLTGGSNSGQAGMDEDTIQAIFSAATTLMSPLPTTNLKMTISEVTVSADATQTSGFKASVNWTIAKNSGTLRPCKINGVAKLNAADVAPVDPNSMPTSYTSAKSVTLANAGGGTTTTSVTPTIGSIIVADVSYSYQPSFSRTITWLKSAAPLMSRTSYSPVRNTYSPNHVQYYMTSGTNCSTSP
;
A
#
# COMPACT_ATOMS: atom_id res chain seq x y z
N MET A 1 -46.69 -73.34 0.77
CA MET A 1 -46.97 -72.36 -0.30
C MET A 1 -46.04 -71.18 -0.12
N SER A 2 -45.20 -70.94 -1.13
CA SER A 2 -44.46 -69.70 -1.48
C SER A 2 -43.51 -69.06 -0.45
N SER A 3 -42.22 -69.33 -0.60
CA SER A 3 -41.12 -68.47 -0.12
C SER A 3 -40.78 -67.42 -1.19
N SER A 4 -40.96 -66.14 -0.87
CA SER A 4 -40.56 -65.01 -1.71
C SER A 4 -39.02 -64.93 -1.82
N PRO A 5 -38.43 -64.86 -3.04
CA PRO A 5 -37.00 -64.60 -3.16
C PRO A 5 -36.74 -63.12 -2.91
N ALA A 6 -35.77 -62.83 -2.05
CA ALA A 6 -35.24 -61.50 -1.83
C ALA A 6 -34.60 -60.99 -3.13
N GLU A 7 -35.04 -59.82 -3.57
CA GLU A 7 -34.59 -59.10 -4.74
C GLU A 7 -33.11 -58.72 -4.59
N ARG A 8 -32.22 -59.58 -5.10
CA ARG A 8 -30.80 -59.24 -5.30
C ARG A 8 -30.75 -58.25 -6.46
N ARG A 9 -30.83 -56.95 -6.16
CA ARG A 9 -30.55 -55.90 -7.15
C ARG A 9 -29.08 -56.00 -7.55
N ASP A 10 -28.87 -56.57 -8.73
CA ASP A 10 -27.59 -56.85 -9.34
C ASP A 10 -26.78 -55.55 -9.51
N ALA A 11 -25.56 -55.53 -8.97
CA ALA A 11 -24.57 -54.47 -9.26
C ALA A 11 -24.27 -54.34 -10.77
N ARG A 12 -24.62 -55.36 -11.57
CA ARG A 12 -24.54 -55.35 -13.04
C ARG A 12 -25.56 -54.43 -13.71
N ALA A 13 -26.66 -54.07 -13.04
CA ALA A 13 -27.60 -53.07 -13.56
C ALA A 13 -26.99 -51.66 -13.56
N LEU A 14 -26.08 -51.36 -12.62
CA LEU A 14 -25.35 -50.09 -12.56
C LEU A 14 -24.32 -49.94 -13.70
N LEU A 15 -23.85 -51.05 -14.28
CA LEU A 15 -22.87 -51.07 -15.37
C LEU A 15 -23.50 -50.95 -16.77
N ARG A 16 -24.84 -51.01 -16.88
CA ARG A 16 -25.55 -50.95 -18.17
C ARG A 16 -26.04 -49.54 -18.53
N GLU A 17 -25.79 -48.55 -17.68
CA GLU A 17 -26.16 -47.16 -17.95
C GLU A 17 -24.93 -46.30 -18.20
N GLU A 18 -24.82 -45.69 -19.38
CA GLU A 18 -23.82 -44.66 -19.73
C GLU A 18 -23.73 -43.54 -18.67
N ARG A 19 -24.82 -43.35 -17.91
CA ARG A 19 -24.92 -42.44 -16.77
C ARG A 19 -23.95 -42.77 -15.63
N ALA A 20 -23.60 -44.04 -15.41
CA ALA A 20 -22.66 -44.43 -14.37
C ALA A 20 -21.21 -44.02 -14.71
N PHE A 21 -20.84 -44.07 -15.98
CA PHE A 21 -19.53 -43.61 -16.44
C PHE A 21 -19.41 -42.08 -16.32
N ALA A 22 -20.44 -41.35 -16.75
CA ALA A 22 -20.53 -39.89 -16.61
C ALA A 22 -20.47 -39.44 -15.13
N ALA A 23 -21.06 -40.21 -14.21
CA ALA A 23 -21.00 -39.91 -12.78
C ALA A 23 -19.57 -40.03 -12.20
N VAL A 24 -18.79 -41.01 -12.66
CA VAL A 24 -17.39 -41.18 -12.22
C VAL A 24 -16.49 -40.08 -12.78
N GLU A 25 -16.68 -39.70 -14.04
CA GLU A 25 -15.96 -38.58 -14.66
C GLU A 25 -16.23 -37.26 -13.92
N PHE A 26 -17.50 -36.99 -13.60
CA PHE A 26 -17.88 -35.82 -12.81
C PHE A 26 -17.27 -35.86 -11.40
N ALA A 27 -17.27 -37.01 -10.73
CA ALA A 27 -16.68 -37.15 -9.40
C ALA A 27 -15.16 -36.87 -9.38
N LEU A 28 -14.46 -37.13 -10.49
CA LEU A 28 -13.03 -36.85 -10.62
C LEU A 28 -12.73 -35.39 -11.03
N VAL A 29 -13.56 -34.78 -11.88
CA VAL A 29 -13.36 -33.40 -12.36
C VAL A 29 -13.86 -32.36 -11.35
N LEU A 30 -14.94 -32.65 -10.63
CA LEU A 30 -15.52 -31.76 -9.63
C LEU A 30 -14.51 -31.21 -8.60
N PRO A 31 -13.66 -32.03 -7.94
CA PRO A 31 -12.69 -31.50 -6.98
C PRO A 31 -11.69 -30.52 -7.61
N LEU A 32 -11.27 -30.77 -8.86
CA LEU A 32 -10.37 -29.88 -9.58
C LEU A 32 -11.04 -28.53 -9.88
N VAL A 33 -12.27 -28.55 -10.38
CA VAL A 33 -13.04 -27.33 -10.69
C VAL A 33 -13.32 -26.52 -9.43
N LEU A 34 -13.64 -27.18 -8.30
CA LEU A 34 -13.86 -26.51 -7.02
C LEU A 34 -12.61 -25.79 -6.51
N VAL A 35 -11.43 -26.42 -6.60
CA VAL A 35 -10.16 -25.80 -6.21
C VAL A 35 -9.87 -24.57 -7.06
N ILE A 36 -10.05 -24.67 -8.38
CA ILE A 36 -9.83 -23.54 -9.30
C ILE A 36 -10.83 -22.41 -9.02
N TYR A 37 -12.11 -22.73 -8.84
CA TYR A 37 -13.15 -21.74 -8.55
C TYR A 37 -12.87 -20.98 -7.24
N LEU A 38 -12.55 -21.70 -6.16
CA LEU A 38 -12.23 -21.08 -4.88
C LEU A 38 -10.92 -20.28 -4.95
N GLY A 39 -9.92 -20.77 -5.68
CA GLY A 39 -8.67 -20.06 -5.91
C GLY A 39 -8.88 -18.73 -6.66
N LEU A 40 -9.69 -18.74 -7.72
CA LEU A 40 -10.03 -17.53 -8.47
C LEU A 40 -10.88 -16.55 -7.64
N ALA A 41 -11.83 -17.07 -6.86
CA ALA A 41 -12.65 -16.23 -5.98
C ALA A 41 -11.78 -15.51 -4.94
N GLU A 42 -10.85 -16.21 -4.30
CA GLU A 42 -9.94 -15.59 -3.34
C GLU A 42 -8.96 -14.62 -4.01
N LEU A 43 -8.43 -14.97 -5.19
CA LEU A 43 -7.57 -14.07 -5.95
C LEU A 43 -8.28 -12.75 -6.29
N ALA A 44 -9.56 -12.83 -6.68
CA ALA A 44 -10.37 -11.65 -6.95
C ALA A 44 -10.58 -10.81 -5.68
N LEU A 45 -10.80 -11.43 -4.51
CA LEU A 45 -10.92 -10.72 -3.24
C LEU A 45 -9.59 -10.07 -2.82
N GLY A 46 -8.46 -10.77 -2.98
CA GLY A 46 -7.13 -10.24 -2.73
C GLY A 46 -6.80 -9.04 -3.63
N GLN A 47 -7.15 -9.11 -4.91
CA GLN A 47 -6.98 -7.98 -5.83
C GLN A 47 -7.84 -6.77 -5.43
N ARG A 48 -9.10 -6.98 -5.03
CA ARG A 48 -9.95 -5.90 -4.51
C ARG A 48 -9.36 -5.28 -3.25
N ALA A 49 -8.79 -6.08 -2.34
CA ALA A 49 -8.10 -5.57 -1.17
C ALA A 49 -6.90 -4.71 -1.55
N SER A 50 -6.10 -5.15 -2.52
CA SER A 50 -4.99 -4.37 -3.05
C SER A 50 -5.43 -3.00 -3.61
N GLN A 51 -6.49 -2.97 -4.41
CA GLN A 51 -7.04 -1.72 -4.97
C GLN A 51 -7.57 -0.77 -3.88
N LYS A 52 -8.17 -1.32 -2.82
CA LYS A 52 -8.60 -0.54 -1.66
C LYS A 52 -7.40 0.06 -0.91
N LEU A 53 -6.31 -0.68 -0.76
CA LEU A 53 -5.09 -0.15 -0.13
C LEU A 53 -4.46 0.96 -0.95
N ASP A 54 -4.45 0.82 -2.27
CA ASP A 54 -4.02 1.87 -3.19
C ASP A 54 -4.85 3.15 -3.02
N LEU A 55 -6.17 3.00 -2.89
CA LEU A 55 -7.07 4.11 -2.63
C LEU A 55 -6.79 4.74 -1.25
N VAL A 56 -6.66 3.93 -0.20
CA VAL A 56 -6.37 4.39 1.17
C VAL A 56 -5.08 5.20 1.20
N ALA A 57 -3.99 4.68 0.62
CA ALA A 57 -2.70 5.36 0.58
C ALA A 57 -2.80 6.73 -0.12
N HIS A 58 -3.48 6.80 -1.27
CA HIS A 58 -3.71 8.06 -1.98
C HIS A 58 -4.57 9.04 -1.19
N THR A 59 -5.67 8.58 -0.60
CA THR A 59 -6.55 9.47 0.18
C THR A 59 -5.86 10.01 1.43
N LEU A 60 -5.02 9.20 2.10
CA LEU A 60 -4.23 9.66 3.24
C LEU A 60 -3.26 10.77 2.84
N SER A 61 -2.49 10.55 1.77
CA SER A 61 -1.49 11.53 1.33
C SER A 61 -2.14 12.80 0.80
N ASP A 62 -3.24 12.68 0.05
CA ASP A 62 -3.94 13.83 -0.55
C ASP A 62 -4.73 14.64 0.48
N LEU A 63 -5.47 14.00 1.41
CA LEU A 63 -6.14 14.73 2.49
C LEU A 63 -5.13 15.48 3.38
N ALA A 64 -3.99 14.86 3.69
CA ALA A 64 -2.95 15.53 4.44
C ALA A 64 -2.28 16.66 3.63
N ALA A 65 -2.04 16.46 2.33
CA ALA A 65 -1.46 17.49 1.47
C ALA A 65 -2.38 18.69 1.19
N GLN A 66 -3.70 18.51 1.34
CA GLN A 66 -4.73 19.53 1.14
C GLN A 66 -4.92 20.47 2.33
N GLN A 67 -4.20 20.31 3.43
CA GLN A 67 -4.37 21.23 4.56
C GLN A 67 -3.81 22.62 4.22
N LEU A 68 -4.68 23.63 4.27
CA LEU A 68 -4.37 25.02 3.92
C LEU A 68 -4.46 25.99 5.11
N THR A 69 -4.96 25.56 6.25
CA THR A 69 -5.20 26.40 7.43
C THR A 69 -4.73 25.69 8.69
N GLY A 70 -4.85 26.33 9.86
CA GLY A 70 -4.53 25.72 11.15
C GLY A 70 -3.10 25.93 11.64
N GLY A 71 -2.26 26.66 10.91
CA GLY A 71 -0.93 27.04 11.38
C GLY A 71 -0.96 28.09 12.50
N SER A 72 0.14 28.22 13.25
CA SER A 72 0.28 29.13 14.40
C SER A 72 0.30 30.59 14.00
N ASN A 73 0.67 30.88 12.75
CA ASN A 73 0.65 32.23 12.20
C ASN A 73 -0.36 32.33 11.05
N SER A 74 -0.86 33.55 10.81
CA SER A 74 -1.69 33.84 9.64
C SER A 74 -0.92 33.50 8.37
N GLY A 75 -1.52 32.66 7.52
CA GLY A 75 -0.87 32.18 6.31
C GLY A 75 0.08 30.99 6.54
N GLN A 76 -0.24 30.09 7.46
CA GLN A 76 0.46 28.81 7.62
C GLN A 76 -0.55 27.65 7.60
N ALA A 77 -0.15 26.54 7.00
CA ALA A 77 -0.89 25.28 7.08
C ALA A 77 -0.44 24.51 8.32
N GLY A 78 -1.40 24.01 9.08
CA GLY A 78 -1.13 23.27 10.30
C GLY A 78 -2.21 22.23 10.56
N MET A 79 -1.84 21.12 11.19
CA MET A 79 -2.77 20.13 11.72
C MET A 79 -2.55 19.96 13.20
N ASP A 80 -3.64 19.77 13.93
CA ASP A 80 -3.61 19.24 15.28
C ASP A 80 -3.83 17.71 15.27
N GLU A 81 -3.74 17.09 16.44
CA GLU A 81 -3.95 15.66 16.60
C GLU A 81 -5.35 15.24 16.13
N ASP A 82 -6.39 16.02 16.45
CA ASP A 82 -7.78 15.71 16.08
C ASP A 82 -7.96 15.66 14.56
N THR A 83 -7.35 16.59 13.83
CA THR A 83 -7.38 16.62 12.36
C THR A 83 -6.70 15.39 11.76
N ILE A 84 -5.52 15.00 12.26
CA ILE A 84 -4.83 13.79 11.77
C ILE A 84 -5.62 12.52 12.11
N GLN A 85 -6.20 12.43 13.31
CA GLN A 85 -7.04 11.29 13.67
C GLN A 85 -8.31 11.22 12.81
N ALA A 86 -8.88 12.36 12.42
CA ALA A 86 -9.97 12.43 11.46
C ALA A 86 -9.56 11.93 10.07
N ILE A 87 -8.38 12.31 9.57
CA ILE A 87 -7.82 11.82 8.30
C ILE A 87 -7.63 10.30 8.35
N PHE A 88 -7.02 9.76 9.41
CA PHE A 88 -6.88 8.33 9.57
C PHE A 88 -8.23 7.61 9.67
N SER A 89 -9.22 8.21 10.32
CA SER A 89 -10.56 7.63 10.44
C SER A 89 -11.28 7.62 9.10
N ALA A 90 -11.22 8.70 8.32
CA ALA A 90 -11.73 8.76 6.95
C ALA A 90 -11.10 7.67 6.07
N ALA A 91 -9.78 7.51 6.13
CA ALA A 91 -9.07 6.48 5.38
C ALA A 91 -9.49 5.05 5.78
N THR A 92 -9.73 4.78 7.08
CA THR A 92 -10.20 3.45 7.53
C THR A 92 -11.56 3.08 6.95
N THR A 93 -12.45 4.05 6.69
CA THR A 93 -13.78 3.77 6.12
C THR A 93 -13.71 3.19 4.70
N LEU A 94 -12.67 3.56 3.94
CA LEU A 94 -12.48 3.10 2.55
C LEU A 94 -12.15 1.61 2.46
N MET A 95 -11.64 1.02 3.54
CA MET A 95 -11.40 -0.42 3.61
C MET A 95 -12.68 -1.24 3.67
N SER A 96 -13.81 -0.68 4.10
CA SER A 96 -15.08 -1.41 4.21
C SER A 96 -15.44 -2.15 2.90
N PRO A 97 -15.79 -3.44 2.93
CA PRO A 97 -16.14 -4.27 4.09
C PRO A 97 -14.97 -5.05 4.70
N LEU A 98 -13.71 -4.78 4.31
CA LEU A 98 -12.55 -5.49 4.87
C LEU A 98 -12.30 -5.07 6.33
N PRO A 99 -11.91 -6.00 7.21
CA PRO A 99 -11.59 -5.68 8.58
C PRO A 99 -10.35 -4.78 8.65
N THR A 100 -10.38 -3.76 9.50
CA THR A 100 -9.27 -2.80 9.64
C THR A 100 -8.28 -3.15 10.74
N THR A 101 -8.47 -4.27 11.45
CA THR A 101 -7.62 -4.70 12.57
C THR A 101 -6.15 -4.84 12.19
N ASN A 102 -5.87 -5.31 10.98
CA ASN A 102 -4.51 -5.50 10.46
C ASN A 102 -4.04 -4.35 9.56
N LEU A 103 -4.80 -3.26 9.46
CA LEU A 103 -4.45 -2.09 8.68
C LEU A 103 -3.52 -1.20 9.49
N LYS A 104 -2.32 -0.98 8.97
CA LYS A 104 -1.33 -0.05 9.52
C LYS A 104 -1.12 1.08 8.55
N MET A 105 -1.08 2.30 9.07
CA MET A 105 -0.94 3.51 8.26
C MET A 105 0.08 4.43 8.91
N THR A 106 0.91 5.06 8.10
CA THR A 106 1.88 6.07 8.50
C THR A 106 1.74 7.25 7.55
N ILE A 107 1.73 8.47 8.08
CA ILE A 107 1.85 9.71 7.32
C ILE A 107 3.15 10.37 7.75
N SER A 108 3.94 10.81 6.77
CA SER A 108 5.17 11.57 7.04
C SER A 108 5.25 12.75 6.10
N GLU A 109 5.75 13.88 6.61
CA GLU A 109 6.18 14.99 5.78
C GLU A 109 7.68 14.83 5.49
N VAL A 110 8.04 14.83 4.21
CA VAL A 110 9.42 14.76 3.74
C VAL A 110 9.73 16.02 2.95
N THR A 111 10.72 16.77 3.39
CA THR A 111 11.21 17.95 2.66
C THR A 111 12.34 17.54 1.73
N VAL A 112 12.20 17.88 0.45
CA VAL A 112 13.27 17.81 -0.54
C VAL A 112 13.93 19.18 -0.61
N SER A 113 15.23 19.24 -0.29
CA SER A 113 16.02 20.47 -0.33
C SER A 113 17.30 20.28 -1.13
N ALA A 114 17.78 21.35 -1.76
CA ALA A 114 19.13 21.36 -2.33
C ALA A 114 20.17 21.17 -1.20
N ASP A 115 21.17 20.33 -1.44
CA ASP A 115 22.29 20.09 -0.53
C ASP A 115 23.56 19.75 -1.32
N ALA A 116 24.51 20.68 -1.32
CA ALA A 116 25.77 20.55 -2.03
C ALA A 116 26.70 19.44 -1.51
N THR A 117 26.42 18.90 -0.31
CA THR A 117 27.18 17.76 0.24
C THR A 117 26.76 16.43 -0.39
N GLN A 118 25.60 16.39 -1.06
CA GLN A 118 25.11 15.19 -1.74
C GLN A 118 25.61 15.16 -3.18
N THR A 119 26.04 13.98 -3.65
CA THR A 119 26.44 13.79 -5.05
C THR A 119 25.32 14.14 -6.03
N SER A 120 24.06 13.93 -5.64
CA SER A 120 22.89 14.29 -6.43
C SER A 120 22.54 15.78 -6.38
N GLY A 121 23.13 16.55 -5.44
CA GLY A 121 22.79 17.94 -5.15
C GLY A 121 21.49 18.12 -4.35
N PHE A 122 20.80 17.05 -3.97
CA PHE A 122 19.53 17.10 -3.23
C PHE A 122 19.52 16.09 -2.08
N LYS A 123 18.80 16.42 -1.01
CA LYS A 123 18.46 15.50 0.08
C LYS A 123 16.95 15.49 0.33
N ALA A 124 16.45 14.35 0.78
CA ALA A 124 15.12 14.22 1.35
C ALA A 124 15.25 14.01 2.87
N SER A 125 14.68 14.90 3.67
CA SER A 125 14.69 14.81 5.13
C SER A 125 13.26 14.76 5.67
N VAL A 126 13.00 13.87 6.63
CA VAL A 126 11.70 13.78 7.31
C VAL A 126 11.57 14.99 8.24
N ASN A 127 10.45 15.72 8.17
CA ASN A 127 10.11 16.79 9.11
C ASN A 127 9.35 16.24 10.32
N TRP A 128 8.35 15.40 10.05
CA TRP A 128 7.57 14.72 11.08
C TRP A 128 6.98 13.43 10.52
N THR A 129 6.67 12.50 11.40
CA THR A 129 6.05 11.22 11.04
C THR A 129 5.10 10.76 12.15
N ILE A 130 3.96 10.22 11.77
CA ILE A 130 2.94 9.70 12.67
C ILE A 130 2.32 8.43 12.10
N ALA A 131 2.02 7.47 12.97
CA ALA A 131 1.45 6.19 12.58
C ALA A 131 0.22 5.84 13.42
N LYS A 132 -0.67 5.06 12.81
CA LYS A 132 -1.81 4.40 13.44
C LYS A 132 -1.63 2.89 13.38
N ASN A 133 -2.10 2.19 14.40
CA ASN A 133 -2.01 0.73 14.54
C ASN A 133 -0.58 0.19 14.42
N SER A 134 0.38 0.89 15.02
CA SER A 134 1.80 0.51 15.00
C SER A 134 2.37 0.36 13.57
N GLY A 135 2.00 1.29 12.69
CA GLY A 135 2.67 1.50 11.41
C GLY A 135 4.15 1.87 11.60
N THR A 136 4.98 1.52 10.63
CA THR A 136 6.41 1.82 10.69
C THR A 136 6.62 3.30 10.40
N LEU A 137 7.24 4.02 11.34
CA LEU A 137 7.59 5.42 11.18
C LEU A 137 8.81 5.58 10.28
N ARG A 138 8.88 6.68 9.52
CA ARG A 138 10.08 7.03 8.77
C ARG A 138 11.12 7.63 9.70
N PRO A 139 12.39 7.19 9.67
CA PRO A 139 13.39 7.68 10.61
C PRO A 139 13.78 9.13 10.31
N CYS A 140 13.99 9.93 11.35
CA CYS A 140 14.54 11.28 11.21
C CYS A 140 15.98 11.27 10.69
N LYS A 141 16.75 10.25 11.06
CA LYS A 141 18.16 10.10 10.71
C LYS A 141 18.48 8.65 10.38
N ILE A 142 19.32 8.45 9.36
CA ILE A 142 19.89 7.15 9.01
C ILE A 142 21.39 7.26 9.23
N ASN A 143 21.96 6.37 10.05
CA ASN A 143 23.38 6.39 10.42
C ASN A 143 23.86 7.79 10.91
N GLY A 144 23.03 8.49 11.67
CA GLY A 144 23.32 9.81 12.22
C GLY A 144 23.11 11.00 11.26
N VAL A 145 22.79 10.75 9.99
CA VAL A 145 22.57 11.82 8.98
C VAL A 145 21.07 12.05 8.79
N ALA A 146 20.63 13.31 8.80
CA ALA A 146 19.23 13.71 8.57
C ALA A 146 18.85 13.65 7.08
N LYS A 147 18.89 12.45 6.52
CA LYS A 147 18.47 12.16 5.15
C LYS A 147 17.90 10.75 5.03
N LEU A 148 16.95 10.58 4.13
CA LEU A 148 16.52 9.29 3.59
C LEU A 148 17.49 8.83 2.49
N ASN A 149 17.59 7.52 2.28
CA ASN A 149 18.36 6.96 1.19
C ASN A 149 17.67 7.20 -0.15
N ALA A 150 18.41 7.59 -1.19
CA ALA A 150 17.88 7.66 -2.54
C ALA A 150 17.79 6.23 -3.11
N ALA A 151 16.59 5.65 -3.15
CA ALA A 151 16.39 4.30 -3.68
C ALA A 151 14.97 4.11 -4.22
N ASP A 152 14.87 3.44 -5.37
CA ASP A 152 13.59 3.10 -6.01
C ASP A 152 13.07 1.75 -5.48
N VAL A 153 12.70 1.72 -4.20
CA VAL A 153 12.17 0.53 -3.53
C VAL A 153 10.66 0.60 -3.48
N ALA A 154 9.99 -0.41 -4.06
CA ALA A 154 8.53 -0.54 -4.01
C ALA A 154 8.09 -1.76 -3.17
N PRO A 155 6.93 -1.72 -2.49
CA PRO A 155 6.03 -0.58 -2.33
C PRO A 155 6.11 0.09 -0.95
N VAL A 156 7.04 -0.26 -0.05
CA VAL A 156 7.26 0.42 1.24
C VAL A 156 8.70 0.24 1.71
N ASP A 157 9.44 1.34 1.79
CA ASP A 157 10.69 1.39 2.53
C ASP A 157 10.74 2.72 3.30
N PRO A 158 10.58 2.69 4.63
CA PRO A 158 10.61 3.90 5.45
C PRO A 158 11.94 4.65 5.35
N ASN A 159 13.02 3.94 5.01
CA ASN A 159 14.37 4.47 4.99
C ASN A 159 14.76 5.08 3.64
N SER A 160 13.91 5.01 2.63
CA SER A 160 14.23 5.54 1.30
C SER A 160 13.18 6.45 0.71
N MET A 161 13.64 7.29 -0.21
CA MET A 161 12.85 8.15 -1.07
C MET A 161 13.23 7.82 -2.53
N PRO A 162 12.25 7.76 -3.45
CA PRO A 162 12.52 7.47 -4.86
C PRO A 162 13.51 8.45 -5.48
N THR A 163 14.35 7.96 -6.39
CA THR A 163 15.40 8.75 -7.04
C THR A 163 14.84 9.90 -7.88
N SER A 164 13.58 9.79 -8.32
CA SER A 164 12.84 10.86 -8.99
C SER A 164 12.67 12.13 -8.14
N TYR A 165 12.75 12.03 -6.81
CA TYR A 165 12.65 13.16 -5.89
C TYR A 165 14.01 13.62 -5.36
N THR A 166 15.04 12.77 -5.42
CA THR A 166 16.34 13.03 -4.76
C THR A 166 17.50 13.21 -5.74
N SER A 167 17.25 13.07 -7.04
CA SER A 167 18.28 13.16 -8.09
C SER A 167 17.69 13.75 -9.37
N ALA A 168 18.51 14.52 -10.10
CA ALA A 168 18.16 14.94 -11.45
C ALA A 168 18.15 13.72 -12.40
N LYS A 169 17.14 13.65 -13.27
CA LYS A 169 17.07 12.61 -14.31
C LYS A 169 17.43 13.23 -15.65
N SER A 170 18.46 12.68 -16.29
CA SER A 170 18.88 13.07 -17.64
C SER A 170 18.48 12.00 -18.66
N VAL A 171 17.98 12.45 -19.81
CA VAL A 171 17.69 11.62 -20.98
C VAL A 171 18.49 12.16 -22.15
N THR A 172 19.37 11.32 -22.69
CA THR A 172 20.19 11.65 -23.86
C THR A 172 19.62 10.95 -25.08
N LEU A 173 19.20 11.74 -26.08
CA LEU A 173 18.66 11.24 -27.35
C LEU A 173 19.67 11.50 -28.46
N ALA A 174 19.82 10.54 -29.38
CA ALA A 174 20.57 10.74 -30.61
C ALA A 174 19.69 11.49 -31.63
N ASN A 175 20.23 12.55 -32.19
CA ASN A 175 19.58 13.33 -33.24
C ASN A 175 19.89 12.71 -34.62
N ALA A 176 19.00 12.92 -35.59
CA ALA A 176 19.17 12.43 -36.96
C ALA A 176 20.45 12.94 -37.67
N GLY A 177 21.00 14.08 -37.22
CA GLY A 177 22.27 14.63 -37.72
C GLY A 177 23.53 14.08 -37.04
N GLY A 178 23.44 13.03 -36.23
CA GLY A 178 24.57 12.40 -35.55
C GLY A 178 25.04 13.08 -34.25
N GLY A 179 24.41 14.19 -33.84
CA GLY A 179 24.61 14.80 -32.51
C GLY A 179 23.75 14.14 -31.43
N THR A 180 24.00 14.48 -30.16
CA THR A 180 23.16 14.06 -29.03
C THR A 180 22.52 15.28 -28.36
N THR A 181 21.27 15.13 -27.91
CA THR A 181 20.58 16.12 -27.07
C THR A 181 20.32 15.51 -25.70
N THR A 182 20.87 16.12 -24.65
CA THR A 182 20.61 15.71 -23.27
C THR A 182 19.61 16.66 -22.64
N THR A 183 18.47 16.14 -22.19
CA THR A 183 17.48 16.89 -21.42
C THR A 183 17.53 16.43 -19.97
N SER A 184 17.72 17.36 -19.04
CA SER A 184 17.75 17.08 -17.61
C SER A 184 16.56 17.70 -16.91
N VAL A 185 15.87 16.92 -16.09
CA VAL A 185 14.80 17.38 -15.21
C VAL A 185 15.29 17.27 -13.78
N THR A 186 15.33 18.39 -13.07
CA THR A 186 15.65 18.43 -11.64
C THR A 186 14.40 18.21 -10.80
N PRO A 187 14.51 17.57 -9.63
CA PRO A 187 13.39 17.43 -8.71
C PRO A 187 12.91 18.81 -8.24
N THR A 188 11.62 18.90 -7.92
CA THR A 188 11.04 20.11 -7.32
C THR A 188 11.43 20.17 -5.84
N ILE A 189 11.95 21.31 -5.40
CA ILE A 189 12.26 21.59 -3.99
C ILE A 189 10.95 21.90 -3.26
N GLY A 190 10.77 21.32 -2.08
CA GLY A 190 9.59 21.54 -1.25
C GLY A 190 9.20 20.32 -0.41
N SER A 191 8.10 20.44 0.33
CA SER A 191 7.59 19.34 1.15
C SER A 191 6.62 18.44 0.39
N ILE A 192 6.74 17.15 0.66
CA ILE A 192 5.94 16.08 0.08
C ILE A 192 5.36 15.27 1.23
N ILE A 193 4.06 15.03 1.17
CA ILE A 193 3.40 14.10 2.09
C ILE A 193 3.56 12.69 1.55
N VAL A 194 4.07 11.80 2.40
CA VAL A 194 4.26 10.39 2.12
C VAL A 194 3.33 9.59 3.02
N ALA A 195 2.43 8.83 2.42
CA ALA A 195 1.55 7.91 3.14
C ALA A 195 1.97 6.47 2.86
N ASP A 196 2.39 5.76 3.91
CA ASP A 196 2.75 4.34 3.86
C ASP A 196 1.62 3.53 4.51
N VAL A 197 1.07 2.57 3.77
CA VAL A 197 -0.03 1.71 4.22
C VAL A 197 0.40 0.27 4.07
N SER A 198 0.17 -0.55 5.10
CA SER A 198 0.37 -1.98 5.03
C SER A 198 -0.81 -2.72 5.65
N TYR A 199 -1.13 -3.87 5.07
CA TYR A 199 -2.30 -4.65 5.44
C TYR A 199 -2.03 -6.14 5.25
N SER A 200 -2.19 -6.90 6.32
CA SER A 200 -2.08 -8.37 6.26
C SER A 200 -3.43 -8.93 5.83
N TYR A 201 -3.50 -9.38 4.57
CA TYR A 201 -4.70 -9.97 4.00
C TYR A 201 -4.86 -11.41 4.50
N GLN A 202 -6.02 -11.72 5.08
CA GLN A 202 -6.36 -13.07 5.52
C GLN A 202 -7.39 -13.69 4.58
N PRO A 203 -7.04 -14.79 3.89
CA PRO A 203 -7.97 -15.46 3.00
C PRO A 203 -9.22 -15.96 3.72
N SER A 204 -10.36 -15.88 3.04
CA SER A 204 -11.64 -16.27 3.63
C SER A 204 -11.68 -17.76 3.97
N PHE A 205 -11.10 -18.61 3.11
CA PHE A 205 -11.03 -20.05 3.33
C PHE A 205 -10.09 -20.46 4.47
N SER A 206 -9.04 -19.68 4.76
CA SER A 206 -8.11 -19.98 5.86
C SER A 206 -8.74 -19.79 7.24
N ARG A 207 -9.86 -19.07 7.32
CA ARG A 207 -10.63 -18.90 8.56
C ARG A 207 -11.52 -20.11 8.88
N THR A 208 -12.00 -20.81 7.85
CA THR A 208 -12.94 -21.94 7.98
C THR A 208 -12.24 -23.30 7.89
N ILE A 209 -11.16 -23.40 7.11
CA ILE A 209 -10.45 -24.65 6.87
C ILE A 209 -9.04 -24.56 7.47
N THR A 210 -8.93 -24.98 8.73
CA THR A 210 -7.74 -24.81 9.57
C THR A 210 -6.51 -25.63 9.12
N TRP A 211 -6.68 -26.64 8.27
CA TRP A 211 -5.58 -27.40 7.66
C TRP A 211 -5.04 -26.75 6.37
N LEU A 212 -5.72 -25.71 5.86
CA LEU A 212 -5.31 -24.86 4.73
C LEU A 212 -4.86 -23.46 5.20
N LYS A 213 -4.20 -23.37 6.36
CA LYS A 213 -3.58 -22.12 6.81
C LYS A 213 -2.53 -21.70 5.79
N SER A 214 -2.84 -20.69 4.97
CA SER A 214 -1.84 -20.04 4.14
C SER A 214 -1.18 -18.92 4.92
N ALA A 215 0.03 -18.53 4.52
CA ALA A 215 0.60 -17.26 4.95
C ALA A 215 -0.38 -16.13 4.61
N ALA A 216 -0.55 -15.16 5.52
CA ALA A 216 -1.35 -13.97 5.28
C ALA A 216 -0.48 -12.95 4.52
N PRO A 217 -0.59 -12.82 3.18
CA PRO A 217 0.30 -11.95 2.43
C PRO A 217 0.18 -10.50 2.92
N LEU A 218 1.33 -9.88 3.16
CA LEU A 218 1.41 -8.47 3.48
C LEU A 218 1.29 -7.67 2.17
N MET A 219 0.20 -6.93 2.04
CA MET A 219 0.00 -5.98 0.96
C MET A 219 0.42 -4.61 1.47
N SER A 220 1.33 -3.95 0.77
CA SER A 220 1.81 -2.62 1.16
C SER A 220 1.75 -1.66 -0.02
N ARG A 221 1.54 -0.38 0.28
CA ARG A 221 1.45 0.74 -0.68
C ARG A 221 2.02 2.02 -0.08
N THR A 222 2.74 2.76 -0.91
CA THR A 222 3.17 4.12 -0.59
C THR A 222 2.59 5.08 -1.63
N SER A 223 2.08 6.22 -1.16
CA SER A 223 1.65 7.33 -2.00
C SER A 223 2.44 8.58 -1.65
N TYR A 224 2.74 9.38 -2.68
CA TYR A 224 3.46 10.65 -2.58
C TYR A 224 2.55 11.75 -3.11
N SER A 225 2.27 12.77 -2.29
CA SER A 225 1.44 13.91 -2.68
C SER A 225 2.16 15.21 -2.36
N PRO A 226 2.34 16.12 -3.33
CA PRO A 226 2.94 17.43 -3.06
C PRO A 226 1.99 18.24 -2.18
N VAL A 227 2.56 18.99 -1.23
CA VAL A 227 1.77 19.92 -0.41
C VAL A 227 1.15 20.98 -1.33
N ARG A 228 -0.16 21.21 -1.18
CA ARG A 228 -0.93 22.11 -2.06
C ARG A 228 -1.04 23.54 -1.53
N ASN A 229 -0.46 23.82 -0.36
CA ASN A 229 -0.48 25.17 0.17
C ASN A 229 0.39 26.11 -0.68
N THR A 230 0.05 27.39 -0.63
CA THR A 230 0.76 28.46 -1.34
C THR A 230 1.74 29.21 -0.43
N TYR A 231 2.00 28.69 0.77
CA TYR A 231 2.83 29.36 1.77
C TYR A 231 4.31 29.09 1.52
N SER A 232 5.16 29.99 2.00
CA SER A 232 6.62 29.87 1.90
C SER A 232 7.25 29.83 3.29
N PRO A 233 7.93 28.74 3.69
CA PRO A 233 8.11 27.50 2.92
C PRO A 233 6.81 26.68 2.80
N ASN A 234 6.69 25.90 1.73
CA ASN A 234 5.50 25.10 1.41
C ASN A 234 5.47 23.82 2.23
N HIS A 235 5.04 23.91 3.49
CA HIS A 235 5.02 22.79 4.42
C HIS A 235 3.75 22.78 5.27
N VAL A 236 3.40 21.60 5.79
CA VAL A 236 2.27 21.41 6.71
C VAL A 236 2.84 21.21 8.10
N GLN A 237 2.62 22.18 8.99
CA GLN A 237 2.99 22.04 10.40
C GLN A 237 2.13 20.99 11.06
N TYR A 238 2.73 20.16 11.91
CA TYR A 238 1.96 19.25 12.74
C TYR A 238 2.23 19.56 14.21
N TYR A 239 1.19 20.00 14.93
CA TYR A 239 1.21 20.28 16.37
C TYR A 239 1.05 18.97 17.14
N MET A 240 2.14 18.21 17.14
CA MET A 240 2.20 16.85 17.64
C MET A 240 1.82 16.73 19.12
N THR A 241 0.88 15.84 19.43
CA THR A 241 0.78 15.19 20.75
C THR A 241 1.24 13.73 20.70
N SER A 242 1.32 13.16 19.50
CA SER A 242 1.85 11.82 19.22
C SER A 242 2.69 11.79 17.94
N GLY A 243 3.52 10.74 17.77
CA GLY A 243 4.44 10.57 16.64
C GLY A 243 5.85 11.09 16.93
N THR A 244 6.63 11.31 15.87
CA THR A 244 8.03 11.77 15.97
C THR A 244 8.24 13.05 15.19
N ASN A 245 8.59 14.12 15.90
CA ASN A 245 9.05 15.37 15.29
C ASN A 245 10.55 15.26 14.96
N CYS A 246 10.89 15.43 13.70
CA CYS A 246 12.25 15.38 13.20
C CYS A 246 12.82 16.79 12.91
N SER A 247 11.99 17.83 12.94
CA SER A 247 12.37 19.21 12.65
C SER A 247 13.02 19.95 13.84
N THR A 248 13.39 19.25 14.92
CA THR A 248 14.17 19.83 16.01
C THR A 248 15.67 19.79 15.70
N SER A 249 16.15 20.78 14.94
CA SER A 249 17.19 21.61 15.55
C SER A 249 16.46 22.82 16.13
N PRO A 250 16.70 23.20 17.39
CA PRO A 250 16.22 24.49 17.89
C PRO A 250 16.71 25.64 17.00
#